data_AF-A0A2D9T6W9-F1
#
_entry.id   AF-A0A2D9T6W9-F1
#
_cell.length_a   1.000
_cell.length_b   1.000
_cell.length_c   1.000
_cell.angle_alpha   90.00
_cell.angle_beta   90.00
_cell.angle_gamma   90.00
#
_symmetry.space_group_name_H-M   'P 1'
#
loop_
_entity.id
_entity.type
_entity.pdbx_description
1 polymer ?
#
loop_
_entity_poly.entity_id
_entity_poly.type
_entity_poly.pdbx_seq_one_letter_code
_entity_poly.pdbx_strand_id
1 'polypeptide(L)' 'MSTATSQREAHDFEIIAPSADDAISVSGRMEAVARAKALSADQPRPVRVERADGKVKMEFLSGGMVRYRRRTR' A
#
# COMPACT_ATOMS: atom_id res chain seq x y z
N MET A 1 5.90 1.01 32.40
CA MET A 1 4.97 0.69 31.30
C MET A 1 5.81 0.39 30.06
N SER A 2 5.80 -0.85 29.60
CA SER A 2 6.65 -1.33 28.52
C SER A 2 6.05 -0.95 27.16
N THR A 3 6.49 0.14 26.56
CA THR A 3 6.18 0.44 25.16
C THR A 3 7.06 -0.44 24.30
N ALA A 4 6.49 -1.54 23.79
CA ALA A 4 7.12 -2.41 22.84
C ALA A 4 7.67 -1.57 21.68
N THR A 5 8.99 -1.41 21.66
CA THR A 5 9.74 -1.00 20.48
C THR A 5 9.62 -2.15 19.49
N SER A 6 8.49 -2.24 18.80
CA SER A 6 8.39 -3.05 17.58
C SER A 6 9.44 -2.47 16.65
N GLN A 7 10.59 -3.16 16.61
CA GLN A 7 11.70 -2.89 15.71
C GLN A 7 11.07 -2.66 14.33
N ARG A 8 11.07 -1.39 13.90
CA ARG A 8 10.59 -1.01 12.58
C ARG A 8 11.63 -1.54 11.62
N GLU A 9 11.56 -2.83 11.29
CA GLU A 9 12.15 -3.30 10.05
C GLU A 9 11.45 -2.48 8.96
N ALA A 10 12.17 -1.49 8.44
CA ALA A 10 11.73 -0.65 7.35
C ALA A 10 11.69 -1.55 6.12
N HIS A 11 10.61 -2.31 5.99
CA HIS A 11 10.39 -3.11 4.82
C HIS A 11 10.14 -2.17 3.64
N ASP A 12 10.71 -2.55 2.51
CA ASP A 12 10.43 -1.87 1.26
C ASP A 12 9.08 -2.33 0.73
N PHE A 13 8.34 -1.35 0.21
CA PHE A 13 7.06 -1.52 -0.44
C PHE A 13 7.13 -0.91 -1.84
N GLU A 14 6.40 -1.50 -2.76
CA GLU A 14 6.25 -1.04 -4.12
C GLU A 14 4.83 -0.57 -4.33
N ILE A 15 4.68 0.65 -4.82
CA ILE A 15 3.40 1.23 -5.19
C ILE A 15 3.23 1.04 -6.70
N ILE A 16 2.25 0.26 -7.08
CA ILE A 16 1.91 -0.02 -8.48
C ILE A 16 0.67 0.81 -8.83
N ALA A 17 0.90 1.89 -9.55
CA ALA A 17 -0.13 2.82 -10.00
C ALA A 17 -0.38 2.60 -11.50
N PRO A 18 -1.63 2.45 -11.96
CA PRO A 18 -1.94 2.24 -13.37
C PRO A 18 -1.55 3.40 -14.31
N SER A 19 -1.33 4.61 -13.78
CA SER A 19 -0.82 5.75 -14.55
C SER A 19 0.72 5.90 -14.50
N ALA A 20 1.40 5.08 -13.69
CA ALA A 20 2.86 5.09 -13.62
C ALA A 20 3.40 3.99 -14.52
N ASP A 21 4.39 4.32 -15.34
CA ASP A 21 5.07 3.33 -16.18
C ASP A 21 5.90 2.35 -15.33
N ASP A 22 6.36 2.80 -14.15
CA ASP A 22 7.17 2.03 -13.21
C ASP A 22 6.55 1.98 -11.80
N ALA A 23 6.87 0.92 -11.05
CA ALA A 23 6.54 0.80 -9.65
C ALA A 23 7.37 1.79 -8.79
N ILE A 24 6.72 2.44 -7.82
CA ILE A 24 7.39 3.39 -6.93
C ILE A 24 7.81 2.66 -5.65
N SER A 25 9.11 2.47 -5.44
CA SER A 25 9.65 1.90 -4.20
C SER A 25 9.62 2.93 -3.07
N VAL A 26 9.11 2.52 -1.90
CA VAL A 26 8.96 3.34 -0.70
C VAL A 26 9.31 2.49 0.52
N SER A 27 10.24 2.98 1.34
CA SER A 27 10.58 2.31 2.59
C SER A 27 9.56 2.65 3.68
N GLY A 28 9.12 1.64 4.41
CA GLY A 28 8.21 1.82 5.53
C GLY A 28 6.72 1.82 5.14
N ARG A 29 5.97 1.03 5.91
CA ARG A 29 4.55 0.77 5.63
C ARG A 29 3.69 2.03 5.63
N MET A 30 3.87 2.91 6.61
CA MET A 30 3.02 4.10 6.76
C MET A 30 3.19 5.07 5.61
N GLU A 31 4.42 5.24 5.13
CA GLU A 31 4.71 6.12 4.01
C GLU A 31 4.14 5.56 2.70
N ALA A 32 4.32 4.26 2.46
CA ALA A 32 3.74 3.58 1.30
C ALA A 32 2.20 3.72 1.27
N VAL A 33 1.53 3.56 2.42
CA VAL A 33 0.08 3.74 2.54
C VAL A 33 -0.33 5.19 2.29
N ALA A 34 0.35 6.17 2.87
CA ALA A 34 0.00 7.58 2.70
C ALA A 34 0.14 8.01 1.23
N ARG A 35 1.25 7.64 0.58
CA ARG A 35 1.48 7.92 -0.84
C ARG A 35 0.47 7.22 -1.75
N ALA A 36 0.22 5.94 -1.53
CA ALA A 36 -0.77 5.20 -2.33
C ALA A 36 -2.18 5.76 -2.16
N LYS A 37 -2.54 6.22 -0.96
CA LYS A 37 -3.82 6.88 -0.69
C LYS A 37 -3.94 8.17 -1.52
N ALA A 38 -2.93 9.04 -1.47
CA ALA A 38 -2.91 10.27 -2.25
C ALA A 38 -3.00 9.98 -3.76
N LEU A 39 -2.15 9.06 -4.26
CA LEU A 39 -2.15 8.64 -5.66
C LEU A 39 -3.49 8.05 -6.12
N SER A 40 -4.16 7.29 -5.27
CA SER A 40 -5.45 6.67 -5.60
C SER A 40 -6.61 7.65 -5.67
N ALA A 41 -6.46 8.87 -5.12
CA ALA A 41 -7.51 9.89 -5.17
C ALA A 41 -7.71 10.41 -6.60
N ASP A 42 -6.62 10.51 -7.36
CA ASP A 42 -6.61 11.08 -8.71
C ASP A 42 -6.61 10.00 -9.81
N GLN A 43 -6.60 8.72 -9.45
CA GLN A 43 -6.54 7.61 -10.40
C GLN A 43 -7.89 6.92 -10.60
N PRO A 44 -8.29 6.63 -11.86
CA PRO A 44 -9.55 5.97 -12.16
C PRO A 44 -9.55 4.47 -11.82
N ARG A 45 -8.37 3.91 -11.52
CA ARG A 45 -8.16 2.49 -11.23
C ARG A 45 -7.44 2.32 -9.89
N PRO A 46 -7.60 1.18 -9.19
CA PRO A 46 -6.97 0.98 -7.91
C PRO A 46 -5.44 1.04 -7.97
N VAL A 47 -4.84 1.73 -7.02
CA VAL A 47 -3.39 1.75 -6.76
C VAL A 47 -3.08 0.62 -5.80
N ARG A 48 -2.08 -0.20 -6.11
CA ARG A 48 -1.65 -1.32 -5.26
C ARG A 48 -0.40 -0.96 -4.49
N VAL A 49 -0.28 -1.50 -3.29
CA VAL A 49 0.94 -1.49 -2.49
C VAL A 49 1.30 -2.93 -2.19
N GLU A 50 2.46 -3.36 -2.68
CA GLU A 50 3.01 -4.68 -2.42
C GLU A 50 4.25 -4.54 -1.54
N ARG A 51 4.46 -5.42 -0.58
CA ARG A 51 5.76 -5.51 0.12
C ARG A 51 6.74 -6.27 -0.77
N ALA A 52 8.02 -5.93 -0.72
CA ALA A 52 9.05 -6.55 -1.56
C ALA A 52 9.13 -8.09 -1.41
N ASP A 53 8.65 -8.65 -0.29
CA ASP A 53 8.56 -10.09 -0.06
C ASP A 53 7.29 -10.75 -0.63
N GLY A 54 6.41 -9.97 -1.26
CA GLY A 54 5.12 -10.40 -1.84
C GLY A 54 4.03 -10.76 -0.82
N LYS A 55 4.30 -10.70 0.50
CA LYS A 55 3.39 -11.22 1.54
C LYS A 55 2.27 -10.26 1.90
N VAL A 56 2.46 -8.96 1.66
CA VAL A 56 1.46 -7.93 1.96
C VAL A 56 1.05 -7.27 0.66
N LYS A 57 -0.25 -7.33 0.35
CA LYS A 57 -0.87 -6.61 -0.75
C LYS A 57 -2.02 -5.77 -0.21
N MET A 58 -1.99 -4.48 -0.51
CA MET A 58 -3.04 -3.53 -0.18
C MET A 58 -3.49 -2.84 -1.46
N GLU A 59 -4.80 -2.61 -1.62
CA GLU A 59 -5.32 -1.84 -2.74
C GLU A 59 -5.99 -0.56 -2.23
N PHE A 60 -5.85 0.53 -2.97
CA PHE A 60 -6.42 1.83 -2.68
C PHE A 60 -7.17 2.36 -3.88
N LEU A 61 -8.35 2.93 -3.67
CA LEU A 61 -9.19 3.53 -4.71
C LEU A 61 -9.90 4.76 -4.14
N SER A 62 -9.91 5.86 -4.90
CA SER A 62 -10.56 7.12 -4.52
C SER A 62 -10.13 7.64 -3.14
N GLY A 63 -8.85 7.48 -2.81
CA GLY A 63 -8.30 7.90 -1.51
C GLY A 63 -8.68 6.98 -0.34
N GLY A 64 -9.28 5.81 -0.57
CA GLY A 64 -9.65 4.85 0.45
C GLY A 64 -8.97 3.50 0.27
N MET A 65 -8.73 2.76 1.37
CA MET A 65 -8.26 1.38 1.28
C MET A 65 -9.42 0.46 0.86
N VAL A 66 -9.22 -0.29 -0.22
CA VAL A 66 -10.17 -1.28 -0.72
C VAL A 66 -10.00 -2.56 0.10
N ARG A 67 -10.99 -2.87 0.93
CA ARG A 67 -11.10 -4.20 1.54
C ARG A 67 -11.87 -5.10 0.58
N TYR A 68 -11.20 -6.08 -0.03
CA TYR A 68 -11.91 -7.16 -0.71
C TYR A 68 -12.68 -7.95 0.33
N ARG A 69 -14.01 -7.76 0.39
CA ARG A 69 -14.87 -8.76 1.00
C ARG A 69 -14.80 -9.99 0.12
N ARG A 70 -14.24 -11.07 0.65
CA ARG A 70 -14.36 -12.41 0.06
C ARG A 70 -15.85 -12.63 -0.18
N ARG A 71 -16.30 -12.63 -1.44
CA ARG A 71 -17.68 -13.01 -1.76
C ARG A 71 -17.83 -14.47 -1.34
N THR A 72 -18.42 -14.70 -0.18
CA THR A 72 -18.97 -16.01 0.17
C THR A 72 -20.10 -16.29 -0.80
N ARG A 73 -19.93 -17.34 -1.58
CA ARG A 73 -20.89 -17.81 -2.57
C ARG A 73 -22.08 -18.48 -1.88
#